data_AF-A0A0Q5D8W4-F1
#
_entry.id   AF-A0A0Q5D8W4-F1
#
_cell.length_a   1.000
_cell.length_b   1.000
_cell.length_c   1.000
_cell.angle_alpha   90.00
_cell.angle_beta   90.00
_cell.angle_gamma   90.00
#
_symmetry.space_group_name_H-M   'P 1'
#
loop_
_entity.id
_entity.type
_entity.pdbx_description
1 polymer ?
#
loop_
_entity_poly.entity_id
_entity_poly.type
_entity_poly.pdbx_seq_one_letter_code
_entity_poly.pdbx_strand_id
1 'polypeptide(L)'
;MALKLTSLAFLLAATASIAPAIAQPAAQPQGAATAPQTKRGNETLKKYCTGDYLTYCGNLATDDPALDKCFQTNWTKLSENCRRAIDVYQKTDGKKKG
;
A
#
# COMPACT_ATOMS: atom_id res chain seq x y z
N MET A 1 38.83 -5.50 48.49
CA MET A 1 39.57 -6.76 48.77
C MET A 1 39.19 -7.80 47.72
N ALA A 2 40.18 -8.59 47.29
CA ALA A 2 40.14 -9.91 46.63
C ALA A 2 39.23 -10.06 45.39
N LEU A 3 39.69 -10.18 44.15
CA LEU A 3 40.84 -10.88 43.54
C LEU A 3 40.81 -12.42 43.66
N LYS A 4 40.32 -13.07 42.60
CA LYS A 4 40.58 -14.45 42.12
C LYS A 4 40.35 -14.37 40.60
N LEU A 5 41.30 -14.38 39.65
CA LEU A 5 42.66 -14.91 39.51
C LEU A 5 42.80 -16.42 39.75
N THR A 6 42.27 -17.20 38.81
CA THR A 6 42.76 -18.52 38.37
C THR A 6 41.83 -18.97 37.23
N SER A 7 42.23 -19.48 36.08
CA SER A 7 43.54 -19.70 35.49
C SER A 7 43.33 -20.36 34.12
N LEU A 8 44.28 -20.11 33.24
CA LEU A 8 44.68 -20.90 32.07
C LEU A 8 43.73 -20.98 30.86
N ALA A 9 44.19 -20.25 29.84
CA ALA A 9 44.10 -20.57 28.43
C ALA A 9 44.31 -22.06 28.11
N PHE A 10 43.68 -22.52 27.03
CA PHE A 10 43.95 -23.65 26.12
C PHE A 10 42.63 -23.78 25.33
N LEU A 11 42.49 -23.75 24.00
CA LEU A 11 43.34 -24.03 22.86
C LEU A 11 42.69 -23.42 21.61
N LEU A 12 43.51 -23.14 20.60
CA LEU A 12 43.07 -23.03 19.21
C LEU A 12 42.30 -24.30 18.79
N ALA A 13 41.13 -24.12 18.20
CA ALA A 13 40.61 -25.06 17.21
C ALA A 13 39.87 -24.26 16.12
N ALA A 14 40.61 -23.97 15.04
CA ALA A 14 40.00 -23.60 13.77
C ALA A 14 39.12 -24.77 13.31
N THR A 15 37.81 -24.58 13.33
CA THR A 15 36.87 -25.45 12.62
C THR A 15 36.16 -24.60 11.58
N ALA A 16 36.41 -24.92 10.32
CA ALA A 16 35.74 -24.35 9.17
C ALA A 16 34.26 -24.75 9.23
N SER A 17 33.40 -23.78 9.53
CA SER A 17 31.95 -23.98 9.53
C SER A 17 31.42 -23.84 8.10
N ILE A 18 31.12 -24.98 7.52
CA ILE A 18 30.37 -25.18 6.28
C ILE A 18 29.02 -24.47 6.42
N ALA A 19 28.74 -23.46 5.60
CA ALA A 19 27.45 -22.80 5.58
C ALA A 19 26.38 -23.73 4.99
N PRO A 20 25.24 -23.97 5.66
CA PRO A 20 24.13 -24.64 5.02
C PRO A 20 23.50 -23.68 4.00
N ALA A 21 23.52 -24.06 2.73
CA ALA A 21 22.68 -23.47 1.70
C ALA A 21 21.21 -23.78 2.05
N ILE A 22 20.55 -22.87 2.76
CA ILE A 22 19.11 -22.90 2.96
C ILE A 22 18.43 -22.67 1.61
N ALA A 23 17.81 -23.72 1.09
CA ALA A 23 16.91 -23.66 -0.04
C ALA A 23 15.79 -22.66 0.28
N GLN A 24 15.74 -21.57 -0.47
CA GLN A 24 14.67 -20.59 -0.38
C GLN A 24 13.38 -21.23 -0.90
N PRO A 25 12.27 -21.20 -0.15
CA PRO A 25 10.98 -21.54 -0.74
C PRO A 25 10.68 -20.51 -1.83
N ALA A 26 10.54 -21.00 -3.06
CA ALA A 26 10.02 -20.22 -4.18
C ALA A 26 8.65 -19.67 -3.75
N ALA A 27 8.59 -18.35 -3.56
CA ALA A 27 7.35 -17.64 -3.34
C ALA A 27 6.44 -17.96 -4.54
N GLN A 28 5.42 -18.77 -4.29
CA GLN A 28 4.35 -19.01 -5.24
C GLN A 28 3.66 -17.66 -5.48
N PRO A 29 3.44 -17.20 -6.72
CA PRO A 29 2.58 -16.07 -6.97
C PRO A 29 1.17 -16.51 -6.58
N GLN A 30 0.80 -16.16 -5.34
CA GLN A 30 -0.58 -16.19 -4.87
C GLN A 30 -1.37 -15.41 -5.91
N GLY A 31 -2.37 -16.09 -6.48
CA GLY A 31 -3.07 -15.66 -7.68
C GLY A 31 -3.30 -14.15 -7.69
N ALA A 32 -2.98 -13.53 -8.81
CA ALA A 32 -3.47 -12.20 -9.11
C ALA A 32 -4.98 -12.26 -9.01
N ALA A 33 -5.51 -11.95 -7.82
CA ALA A 33 -6.83 -11.41 -7.70
C ALA A 33 -6.80 -10.25 -8.67
N THR A 34 -7.52 -10.37 -9.78
CA THR A 34 -7.94 -9.23 -10.56
C THR A 34 -8.76 -8.39 -9.59
N ALA A 35 -8.07 -7.56 -8.79
CA ALA A 35 -8.68 -6.45 -8.11
C ALA A 35 -9.44 -5.74 -9.23
N PRO A 36 -10.77 -5.59 -9.11
CA PRO A 36 -11.54 -4.94 -10.16
C PRO A 36 -10.82 -3.65 -10.48
N GLN A 37 -10.32 -3.51 -11.71
CA GLN A 37 -9.60 -2.32 -12.16
C GLN A 37 -10.48 -1.14 -11.79
N THR A 38 -10.12 -0.44 -10.71
CA THR A 38 -10.97 0.62 -10.19
C THR A 38 -10.93 1.69 -11.26
N LYS A 39 -12.10 2.02 -11.82
CA LYS A 39 -12.21 3.11 -12.79
C LYS A 39 -12.01 4.48 -12.12
N ARG A 40 -11.36 4.56 -10.96
CA ARG A 40 -11.10 5.84 -10.26
C ARG A 40 -10.00 6.66 -10.91
N GLY A 41 -9.24 6.05 -11.82
CA GLY A 41 -8.48 6.76 -12.84
C GLY A 41 -9.32 7.29 -14.01
N ASN A 42 -10.67 7.32 -13.96
CA ASN A 42 -11.45 7.80 -15.11
C ASN A 42 -11.12 9.27 -15.44
N GLU A 43 -11.14 9.57 -16.72
CA GLU A 43 -10.76 10.90 -17.21
C GLU A 43 -11.68 12.00 -16.69
N THR A 44 -12.94 11.69 -16.39
CA THR A 44 -13.89 12.65 -15.82
C THR A 44 -13.48 13.11 -14.42
N LEU A 45 -13.17 12.17 -13.52
CA LEU A 45 -12.67 12.44 -12.17
C LEU A 45 -11.33 13.15 -12.25
N LYS A 46 -10.40 12.70 -13.10
CA LYS A 46 -9.11 13.39 -13.29
C LYS A 46 -9.33 14.83 -13.77
N LYS A 47 -10.26 15.07 -14.70
CA LYS A 47 -10.55 16.41 -15.22
C LYS A 47 -11.15 17.35 -14.17
N TYR A 48 -12.10 16.87 -13.37
CA TYR A 48 -12.86 17.74 -12.47
C TYR A 48 -12.38 17.73 -11.02
N CYS A 49 -11.68 16.69 -10.58
CA CYS A 49 -11.28 16.51 -9.18
C CYS A 49 -9.79 16.66 -8.92
N THR A 50 -8.91 16.87 -9.92
CA THR A 50 -7.44 16.92 -9.67
C THR A 50 -7.07 17.99 -8.63
N GLY A 51 -7.63 19.19 -8.70
CA GLY A 51 -7.33 20.24 -7.72
C GLY A 51 -7.79 19.89 -6.30
N ASP A 52 -9.03 19.40 -6.17
CA ASP A 52 -9.59 18.95 -4.88
C ASP A 52 -8.83 17.74 -4.32
N TYR A 53 -8.45 16.80 -5.18
CA TYR A 53 -7.65 15.64 -4.86
C TYR A 53 -6.29 16.06 -4.29
N LEU A 54 -5.53 16.90 -4.99
CA LEU A 54 -4.22 17.35 -4.51
C LEU A 54 -4.32 18.10 -3.17
N THR A 55 -5.43 18.79 -2.94
CA THR A 55 -5.65 19.57 -1.71
C THR A 55 -6.04 18.70 -0.52
N TYR A 56 -6.92 17.71 -0.71
CA TYR A 56 -7.54 16.97 0.39
C TYR A 56 -7.17 15.49 0.47
N CYS A 57 -6.78 14.87 -0.65
CA CYS A 57 -6.64 13.43 -0.81
C CYS A 57 -5.33 13.00 -1.48
N GLY A 58 -4.38 13.91 -1.71
CA GLY A 58 -3.18 13.70 -2.53
C GLY A 58 -2.16 12.70 -1.95
N ASN A 59 -2.41 12.21 -0.74
CA ASN A 59 -1.65 11.16 -0.07
C ASN A 59 -2.10 9.73 -0.44
N LEU A 60 -3.22 9.59 -1.15
CA LEU A 60 -3.76 8.32 -1.61
C LEU A 60 -3.43 8.12 -3.08
N ALA A 61 -3.24 6.89 -3.53
CA ALA A 61 -3.10 6.63 -4.97
C ALA A 61 -4.43 6.94 -5.70
N THR A 62 -4.37 7.37 -6.96
CA THR A 62 -5.56 7.75 -7.73
C THR A 62 -6.52 6.59 -8.00
N ASP A 63 -6.03 5.35 -7.92
CA ASP A 63 -6.78 4.11 -8.04
C ASP A 63 -7.15 3.49 -6.68
N ASP A 64 -6.74 4.12 -5.57
CA ASP A 64 -6.92 3.58 -4.22
C ASP A 64 -8.41 3.47 -3.83
N PRO A 65 -8.87 2.31 -3.33
CA PRO A 65 -10.20 2.14 -2.74
C PRO A 65 -10.54 3.16 -1.62
N ALA A 66 -9.56 3.68 -0.90
CA ALA A 66 -9.72 4.67 0.16
C ALA A 66 -10.06 6.09 -0.35
N LEU A 67 -9.83 6.37 -1.64
CA LEU A 67 -10.05 7.70 -2.23
C LEU A 67 -11.52 8.16 -2.11
N ASP A 68 -12.48 7.24 -2.29
CA ASP A 68 -13.90 7.53 -2.14
C ASP A 68 -14.24 7.99 -0.71
N LYS A 69 -13.61 7.36 0.28
CA LYS A 69 -13.81 7.77 1.67
C LYS A 69 -13.20 9.15 1.93
N CYS A 70 -12.05 9.45 1.34
CA CYS A 70 -11.47 10.78 1.42
C CYS A 70 -12.40 11.85 0.84
N PHE A 71 -12.98 11.60 -0.35
CA PHE A 71 -13.94 12.51 -0.95
C PHE A 71 -15.22 12.66 -0.12
N GLN A 72 -15.75 11.58 0.45
CA GLN A 72 -16.93 11.64 1.32
C GLN A 72 -16.67 12.47 2.58
N THR A 73 -15.53 12.29 3.24
CA THR A 73 -15.15 13.07 4.42
C THR A 73 -14.98 14.55 4.11
N ASN A 74 -14.45 14.87 2.92
CA ASN A 74 -14.21 16.25 2.49
C ASN A 74 -15.35 16.81 1.63
N TRP A 75 -16.52 16.15 1.55
CA TRP A 75 -17.54 16.42 0.54
C TRP A 75 -17.93 17.89 0.43
N THR A 76 -18.14 18.56 1.56
CA THR A 76 -18.52 19.98 1.62
C THR A 76 -17.40 20.94 1.21
N LYS A 77 -16.15 20.48 1.26
CA LYS A 77 -14.94 21.23 0.88
C LYS A 77 -14.59 21.08 -0.60
N LEU A 78 -15.04 20.01 -1.24
CA LEU A 78 -14.78 19.77 -2.66
C LEU A 78 -15.47 20.82 -3.53
N SER A 79 -14.89 21.12 -4.69
CA SER A 79 -15.54 21.93 -5.71
C SER A 79 -16.85 21.29 -6.20
N GLU A 80 -17.79 22.11 -6.66
CA GLU A 80 -19.07 21.62 -7.17
C GLU A 80 -18.90 20.69 -8.38
N ASN A 81 -17.95 21.01 -9.26
CA ASN A 81 -17.65 20.20 -10.43
C ASN A 81 -17.16 18.81 -10.04
N CYS A 82 -16.29 18.71 -9.03
CA CYS A 82 -15.81 17.42 -8.55
C CYS A 82 -16.94 16.59 -7.91
N ARG A 83 -17.77 17.19 -7.05
CA ARG A 83 -18.93 16.49 -6.45
C ARG A 83 -19.88 15.92 -7.51
N ARG A 84 -20.22 16.71 -8.53
CA ARG A 84 -21.06 16.26 -9.66
C ARG A 84 -20.41 15.09 -10.41
N ALA A 85 -19.09 15.14 -10.65
CA ALA A 85 -18.37 14.06 -11.31
C ALA A 85 -18.40 12.76 -10.48
N ILE A 86 -18.22 12.86 -9.16
CA ILE A 86 -18.31 11.71 -8.24
C ILE A 86 -19.72 11.11 -8.23
N ASP A 87 -20.77 11.94 -8.20
CA ASP A 87 -22.16 11.46 -8.26
C ASP A 87 -22.46 10.67 -9.54
N VAL A 88 -22.01 11.19 -10.69
CA VAL A 88 -22.17 10.49 -11.98
C VAL A 88 -21.39 9.18 -11.98
N TYR A 89 -20.16 9.19 -11.46
CA TYR A 89 -19.31 8.02 -11.37
C TYR A 89 -19.94 6.91 -10.50
N GLN A 90 -20.43 7.25 -9.30
CA GLN A 90 -21.05 6.27 -8.40
C GLN A 90 -22.31 5.64 -9.03
N LYS A 91 -23.12 6.43 -9.72
CA LYS A 91 -24.31 5.91 -10.45
C LYS A 91 -23.93 4.94 -11.57
N THR A 92 -22.79 5.16 -12.24
CA THR A 92 -22.31 4.26 -13.30
C THR A 92 -21.62 3.00 -12.77
N ASP A 93 -20.91 3.08 -11.63
CA ASP A 93 -20.34 1.89 -10.95
C ASP A 93 -21.44 0.94 -10.46
N GLY A 94 -22.48 1.48 -9.80
CA GLY A 94 -23.61 0.70 -9.31
C GLY A 94 -24.37 -0.04 -10.42
N LYS A 95 -24.44 0.54 -11.62
CA LYS A 95 -25.14 -0.05 -12.78
C LYS A 95 -24.36 -1.19 -13.45
N LYS A 96 -23.05 -1.33 -13.18
CA LYS A 96 -22.20 -2.41 -13.73
C LYS A 96 -22.06 -3.61 -12.80
N LYS A 97 -22.43 -3.48 -11.53
CA LYS A 97 -22.42 -4.56 -10.53
C LYS A 97 -23.72 -5.38 -10.51
N GLY A 98 -24.72 -5.01 -11.31
CA GLY A 98 -26.02 -5.70 -11.43
C GLY A 98 -26.10 -6.56 -12.69
#